data_AF-A0A1N7FAV3-F1
#
_entry.id   AF-A0A1N7FAV3-F1
#
_cell.length_a   1.000
_cell.length_b   1.000
_cell.length_c   1.000
_cell.angle_alpha   90.00
_cell.angle_beta   90.00
_cell.angle_gamma   90.00
#
_symmetry.space_group_name_H-M   'P 1'
#
loop_
_entity.id
_entity.type
_entity.pdbx_description
1 polymer ?
#
loop_
_entity_poly.entity_id
_entity_poly.type
_entity_poly.pdbx_seq_one_letter_code
_entity_poly.pdbx_strand_id
1 'polypeptide(L)'
;MEPKTIHRGSFLVVILLVGLMIYPGALAAPYNDSHHSYSVANDSTEVFEDFVEEYDAAPDAATPVEDLSEDTQQAFKTAKDEPRTEYNSIPDGWQSIGSVPICNEWLLYCDAYEEDPEFPGNSYPGYTYESHGFVEYEGEIYLVRTSGGTDWNVQPAIEFIIRQGVFLPYAGFLAATSGTFAKRGQSQYVGYGLLLALMALVYPYLVMSTSLSGYRGILAGLTYLVIAVGVWEVIYREEQDEQ
;
A
#
# COMPACT_ATOMS: atom_id res chain seq x y z
N MET A 1 -4.04 -18.28 -36.57
CA MET A 1 -2.84 -17.51 -36.15
C MET A 1 -1.61 -18.25 -36.65
N GLU A 2 -0.73 -17.59 -37.38
CA GLU A 2 0.52 -18.21 -37.85
C GLU A 2 1.43 -18.54 -36.65
N PRO A 3 2.15 -19.67 -36.66
CA PRO A 3 2.98 -20.13 -35.53
C PRO A 3 4.02 -19.09 -35.07
N LYS A 4 4.49 -18.22 -35.98
CA LYS A 4 5.42 -17.12 -35.66
C LYS A 4 4.81 -16.05 -34.73
N THR A 5 3.50 -15.84 -34.78
CA THR A 5 2.81 -14.82 -33.96
C THR A 5 2.65 -15.27 -32.50
N ILE A 6 2.52 -16.56 -32.26
CA ILE A 6 2.30 -17.13 -30.92
C ILE A 6 3.59 -17.10 -30.09
N HIS A 7 4.74 -17.43 -30.69
CA HIS A 7 6.05 -17.30 -30.00
C HIS A 7 6.37 -15.86 -29.59
N ARG A 8 6.05 -14.89 -30.46
CA ARG A 8 6.20 -13.46 -30.13
C ARG A 8 5.31 -13.07 -28.95
N GLY A 9 4.07 -13.57 -28.92
CA GLY A 9 3.13 -13.35 -27.81
C GLY A 9 3.66 -13.89 -26.48
N SER A 10 4.11 -15.14 -26.42
CA SER A 10 4.70 -15.72 -25.21
C SER A 10 5.92 -14.93 -24.73
N PHE A 11 6.82 -14.55 -25.64
CA PHE A 11 8.03 -13.80 -25.26
C PHE A 11 7.70 -12.42 -24.67
N LEU A 12 6.73 -11.71 -25.27
CA LEU A 12 6.26 -10.43 -24.74
C LEU A 12 5.64 -10.57 -23.36
N VAL A 13 4.83 -11.61 -23.13
CA VAL A 13 4.25 -11.88 -21.81
C VAL A 13 5.32 -12.23 -20.78
N VAL A 14 6.33 -13.01 -21.14
CA VAL A 14 7.47 -13.29 -20.25
C VAL A 14 8.19 -12.00 -19.86
N ILE A 15 8.48 -11.12 -20.81
CA ILE A 15 9.09 -9.81 -20.52
C ILE A 15 8.19 -8.99 -19.60
N LEU A 16 6.89 -8.95 -19.87
CA LEU A 16 5.92 -8.22 -19.06
C LEU A 16 5.90 -8.72 -17.60
N LEU A 17 5.85 -10.04 -17.40
CA LEU A 17 5.87 -10.64 -16.07
C LEU A 17 7.18 -10.37 -15.32
N VAL A 18 8.32 -10.43 -16.03
CA VAL A 18 9.62 -10.07 -15.45
C VAL A 18 9.67 -8.58 -15.09
N GLY A 19 9.12 -7.71 -15.93
CA GLY A 19 8.97 -6.29 -15.60
C GLY A 19 8.14 -6.08 -14.33
N LEU A 20 7.02 -6.79 -14.20
CA LEU A 20 6.18 -6.75 -13.01
C LEU A 20 6.85 -7.31 -11.75
N MET A 21 7.84 -8.21 -11.87
CA MET A 21 8.62 -8.66 -10.70
C MET A 21 9.44 -7.53 -10.07
N ILE A 22 9.89 -6.57 -10.89
CA ILE A 22 10.72 -5.45 -10.46
C ILE A 22 9.85 -4.23 -10.13
N TYR A 23 8.68 -4.09 -10.75
CA TYR A 23 7.74 -3.01 -10.46
C TYR A 23 7.18 -3.12 -9.03
N PRO A 24 7.41 -2.13 -8.15
CA PRO A 24 7.02 -2.21 -6.73
C PRO A 24 5.51 -2.31 -6.56
N GLY A 25 4.71 -1.64 -7.41
CA GLY A 25 3.26 -1.62 -7.31
C GLY A 25 2.52 -2.90 -7.73
N ALA A 26 3.20 -3.86 -8.36
CA ALA A 26 2.56 -5.10 -8.77
C ALA A 26 2.22 -5.95 -7.54
N LEU A 27 0.93 -6.22 -7.33
CA LEU A 27 0.40 -6.97 -6.18
C LEU A 27 0.71 -6.36 -4.80
N ALA A 28 1.14 -5.10 -4.73
CA ALA A 28 1.44 -4.42 -3.48
C ALA A 28 0.20 -3.83 -2.80
N ALA A 29 0.31 -3.53 -1.51
CA ALA A 29 -0.74 -2.82 -0.79
C ALA A 29 -0.79 -1.35 -1.28
N PRO A 30 -1.97 -0.73 -1.38
CA PRO A 30 -2.09 0.64 -1.86
C PRO A 30 -1.46 1.66 -0.90
N TYR A 31 -1.58 1.42 0.41
CA TYR A 31 -1.09 2.33 1.44
C TYR A 31 0.23 1.83 2.04
N ASN A 32 1.06 2.77 2.47
CA ASN A 32 2.20 2.50 3.31
C ASN A 32 1.70 2.26 4.74
N ASP A 33 2.14 1.18 5.40
CA ASP A 33 1.79 0.87 6.80
C ASP A 33 2.61 1.74 7.78
N SER A 34 2.90 2.98 7.41
CA SER A 34 3.54 3.93 8.29
C SER A 34 2.50 4.32 9.34
N HIS A 35 2.63 3.80 10.56
CA HIS A 35 1.73 4.05 11.69
C HIS A 35 1.90 5.49 12.22
N HIS A 36 1.65 6.47 11.36
CA HIS A 36 1.54 7.87 11.74
C HIS A 36 0.10 8.10 12.17
N SER A 37 -0.06 8.54 13.41
CA SER A 37 -1.36 8.97 13.92
C SER A 37 -1.41 10.47 14.05
N TYR A 38 -2.61 11.01 13.88
CA TYR A 38 -2.84 12.43 13.87
C TYR A 38 -3.97 12.81 14.84
N SER A 39 -3.70 13.76 15.74
CA SER A 39 -4.64 14.17 16.78
C SER A 39 -4.56 15.67 17.05
N VAL A 40 -5.69 16.25 17.46
CA VAL A 40 -5.83 17.66 17.81
C VAL A 40 -6.50 17.83 19.16
N ALA A 41 -6.11 18.85 19.92
CA ALA A 41 -6.70 19.26 21.18
C ALA A 41 -6.91 20.77 21.16
N ASN A 42 -8.10 21.23 21.50
CA ASN A 42 -8.45 22.65 21.51
C ASN A 42 -7.93 23.34 22.79
N ASP A 43 -7.68 24.65 22.74
CA ASP A 43 -7.24 25.46 23.89
C ASP A 43 -8.15 25.40 25.13
N SER A 44 -9.42 25.02 24.96
CA SER A 44 -10.36 24.79 26.06
C SER A 44 -10.22 23.44 26.77
N THR A 45 -9.26 22.60 26.37
CA THR A 45 -9.09 21.25 26.94
C THR A 45 -7.99 21.20 27.99
N GLU A 46 -8.17 20.39 29.04
CA GLU A 46 -7.18 20.21 30.10
C GLU A 46 -5.82 19.76 29.54
N VAL A 47 -5.81 18.93 28.49
CA VAL A 47 -4.57 18.47 27.86
C VAL A 47 -3.77 19.58 27.19
N PHE A 48 -4.46 20.58 26.64
CA PHE A 48 -3.80 21.75 26.09
C PHE A 48 -3.13 22.55 27.21
N GLU A 49 -3.86 22.82 28.29
CA GLU A 49 -3.36 23.57 29.45
C GLU A 49 -2.17 22.84 30.10
N ASP A 50 -2.30 21.54 30.34
CA ASP A 50 -1.26 20.68 30.91
C ASP A 50 0.01 20.70 30.04
N PHE A 51 -0.13 20.58 28.71
CA PHE A 51 1.02 20.61 27.80
C PHE A 51 1.73 21.96 27.82
N VAL A 52 0.97 23.07 27.83
CA VAL A 52 1.54 24.42 27.89
C VAL A 52 2.28 24.64 29.21
N GLU A 53 1.72 24.20 30.35
CA GLU A 53 2.34 24.33 31.67
C GLU A 53 3.58 23.42 31.82
N GLU A 54 3.50 22.16 31.40
CA GLU A 54 4.58 21.19 31.56
C GLU A 54 5.82 21.55 30.72
N TYR A 55 5.61 22.03 29.49
CA TYR A 55 6.69 22.29 28.54
C TYR A 55 7.05 23.77 28.38
N ASP A 56 6.45 24.68 29.16
CA ASP A 56 6.60 26.15 29.03
C ASP A 56 6.41 26.58 27.55
N ALA A 57 5.38 26.01 26.92
CA ALA A 57 5.18 26.14 25.49
C ALA A 57 4.54 27.49 25.15
N ALA A 58 4.87 28.03 23.97
CA ALA A 58 4.45 29.37 23.54
C ALA A 58 3.37 29.25 22.45
N PRO A 59 2.06 29.19 22.80
CA PRO A 59 0.98 29.02 21.83
C PRO A 59 0.76 30.25 20.95
N ASP A 60 1.32 31.41 21.33
CA ASP A 60 1.25 32.67 20.57
C ASP A 60 2.03 32.64 19.24
N ALA A 61 2.87 31.62 19.02
CA ALA A 61 3.55 31.35 17.76
C ALA A 61 2.85 30.28 16.91
N ALA A 62 1.53 30.09 17.10
CA ALA A 62 0.74 29.12 16.32
C ALA A 62 0.81 29.40 14.81
N THR A 63 0.91 28.33 14.02
CA THR A 63 0.89 28.43 12.55
C THR A 63 -0.55 28.39 12.05
N PRO A 64 -1.00 29.33 11.21
CA PRO A 64 -2.33 29.27 10.61
C PRO A 64 -2.51 27.97 9.82
N VAL A 65 -3.66 27.30 9.97
CA VAL A 65 -3.94 26.05 9.24
C VAL A 65 -3.84 26.27 7.72
N GLU A 66 -4.21 27.44 7.23
CA GLU A 66 -4.17 27.79 5.80
C GLU A 66 -2.74 27.83 5.22
N ASP A 67 -1.71 27.98 6.07
CA ASP A 67 -0.31 28.00 5.67
C ASP A 67 0.31 26.59 5.57
N LEU A 68 -0.44 25.55 5.93
CA LEU A 68 -0.03 24.15 5.91
C LEU A 68 -0.30 23.49 4.55
N SER A 69 0.28 22.31 4.29
CA SER A 69 0.00 21.54 3.07
C SER A 69 -1.47 21.09 3.03
N GLU A 70 -1.99 20.81 1.82
CA GLU A 70 -3.40 20.42 1.64
C GLU A 70 -3.77 19.17 2.45
N ASP A 71 -2.89 18.16 2.47
CA ASP A 71 -3.06 16.92 3.23
C ASP A 71 -3.06 17.18 4.75
N THR A 72 -2.17 18.05 5.21
CA THR A 72 -2.10 18.49 6.62
C THR A 72 -3.38 19.25 7.02
N GLN A 73 -3.89 20.12 6.15
CA GLN A 73 -5.17 20.82 6.37
C GLN A 73 -6.35 19.84 6.42
N GLN A 74 -6.36 18.85 5.54
CA GLN A 74 -7.39 17.80 5.52
C GLN A 74 -7.36 16.97 6.80
N ALA A 75 -6.17 16.55 7.24
CA ALA A 75 -5.98 15.79 8.47
C ALA A 75 -6.47 16.58 9.70
N PHE A 76 -6.11 17.87 9.78
CA PHE A 76 -6.59 18.78 10.83
C PHE A 76 -8.12 18.86 10.88
N LYS A 77 -8.75 19.17 9.74
CA LYS A 77 -10.21 19.30 9.65
C LYS A 77 -10.92 18.00 10.02
N THR A 78 -10.42 16.87 9.51
CA THR A 78 -10.97 15.55 9.81
C THR A 78 -10.86 15.24 11.30
N ALA A 79 -9.70 15.45 11.92
CA ALA A 79 -9.51 15.21 13.35
C ALA A 79 -10.36 16.13 14.22
N LYS A 80 -10.51 17.41 13.86
CA LYS A 80 -11.36 18.36 14.57
C LYS A 80 -12.84 17.96 14.57
N ASP A 81 -13.30 17.25 13.53
CA ASP A 81 -14.68 16.80 13.41
C ASP A 81 -14.93 15.43 14.08
N GLU A 82 -13.89 14.68 14.43
CA GLU A 82 -14.00 13.42 15.17
C GLU A 82 -14.44 13.65 16.63
N PRO A 83 -15.20 12.73 17.24
CA PRO A 83 -15.53 12.83 18.65
C PRO A 83 -14.25 12.74 19.49
N ARG A 84 -14.27 13.40 20.65
CA ARG A 84 -13.18 13.28 21.63
C ARG A 84 -12.99 11.81 21.98
N THR A 85 -11.76 11.34 21.87
CA THR A 85 -11.40 9.94 22.05
C THR A 85 -11.04 9.66 23.51
N GLU A 86 -11.79 8.76 24.16
CA GLU A 86 -11.38 8.08 25.41
C GLU A 86 -10.53 6.83 25.08
N TYR A 87 -9.59 6.94 24.14
CA TYR A 87 -8.74 5.79 23.80
C TYR A 87 -7.74 5.57 24.95
N ASN A 88 -7.66 4.36 25.50
CA ASN A 88 -6.95 3.97 26.74
C ASN A 88 -5.44 4.38 26.86
N SER A 89 -4.88 5.06 25.87
CA SER A 89 -3.48 5.50 25.77
C SER A 89 -3.33 6.97 25.36
N ILE A 90 -4.43 7.71 25.23
CA ILE A 90 -4.45 9.13 24.90
C ILE A 90 -5.24 9.84 26.01
N PRO A 91 -4.69 10.87 26.69
CA PRO A 91 -5.40 11.62 27.72
C PRO A 91 -6.74 12.17 27.23
N ASP A 92 -7.74 12.28 28.10
CA ASP A 92 -9.05 12.83 27.75
C ASP A 92 -8.90 14.26 27.22
N GLY A 93 -9.41 14.53 26.00
CA GLY A 93 -9.36 15.87 25.39
C GLY A 93 -8.91 15.89 23.93
N TRP A 94 -8.22 14.85 23.49
CA TRP A 94 -7.81 14.70 22.09
C TRP A 94 -8.96 14.23 21.20
N GLN A 95 -9.01 14.79 19.99
CA GLN A 95 -9.78 14.29 18.86
C GLN A 95 -8.79 13.70 17.85
N SER A 96 -8.98 12.45 17.44
CA SER A 96 -7.97 11.69 16.70
C SER A 96 -8.58 10.95 15.51
N ILE A 97 -7.89 10.99 14.37
CA ILE A 97 -8.21 10.15 13.21
C ILE A 97 -7.48 8.81 13.23
N GLY A 98 -6.71 8.52 14.30
CA GLY A 98 -5.90 7.31 14.38
C GLY A 98 -4.86 7.28 13.26
N SER A 99 -4.60 6.08 12.71
CA SER A 99 -3.59 5.88 11.67
C SER A 99 -3.99 6.56 10.36
N VAL A 100 -3.10 7.38 9.83
CA VAL A 100 -3.24 8.09 8.54
C VAL A 100 -2.75 7.16 7.41
N PRO A 101 -3.63 6.70 6.50
CA PRO A 101 -3.20 5.88 5.38
C PRO A 101 -2.56 6.74 4.28
N ILE A 102 -1.25 6.57 4.07
CA ILE A 102 -0.50 7.30 3.05
C ILE A 102 -0.39 6.44 1.79
N CYS A 103 -0.79 6.97 0.65
CA CYS A 103 -0.69 6.28 -0.63
C CYS A 103 0.76 6.10 -1.06
N ASN A 104 1.04 4.97 -1.71
CA ASN A 104 2.34 4.79 -2.36
C ASN A 104 2.48 5.63 -3.63
N GLU A 105 3.68 6.15 -3.88
CA GLU A 105 4.04 6.97 -5.05
C GLU A 105 3.81 6.30 -6.42
N TRP A 106 3.74 4.97 -6.47
CA TRP A 106 3.54 4.21 -7.71
C TRP A 106 2.07 4.05 -8.08
N LEU A 107 1.14 4.54 -7.25
CA LEU A 107 -0.29 4.57 -7.58
C LEU A 107 -0.57 5.66 -8.60
N LEU A 108 -1.53 5.40 -9.49
CA LEU A 108 -2.04 6.39 -10.44
C LEU A 108 -3.12 7.29 -9.84
N TYR A 109 -3.72 6.83 -8.74
CA TYR A 109 -4.83 7.49 -8.06
C TYR A 109 -4.76 7.16 -6.57
N CYS A 110 -4.92 8.19 -5.74
CA CYS A 110 -5.00 8.09 -4.29
C CYS A 110 -6.37 8.58 -3.82
N ASP A 111 -7.00 7.80 -2.94
CA ASP A 111 -8.27 8.12 -2.25
C ASP A 111 -8.06 8.51 -0.78
N ALA A 112 -6.80 8.65 -0.36
CA ALA A 112 -6.39 8.99 1.00
C ALA A 112 -5.42 10.18 0.99
N TYR A 113 -4.28 10.09 1.68
CA TYR A 113 -3.27 11.13 1.77
C TYR A 113 -2.10 10.81 0.83
N GLU A 114 -1.61 11.80 0.09
CA GLU A 114 -0.45 11.65 -0.79
C GLU A 114 0.86 11.80 0.00
N GLU A 115 0.86 12.68 1.01
CA GLU A 115 1.98 12.98 1.89
C GLU A 115 1.60 12.76 3.36
N ASP A 116 2.61 12.50 4.20
CA ASP A 116 2.40 12.43 5.65
C ASP A 116 2.03 13.83 6.16
N PRO A 117 0.93 14.00 6.92
CA PRO A 117 0.57 15.30 7.49
C PRO A 117 1.62 15.74 8.53
N GLU A 118 2.57 16.55 8.07
CA GLU A 118 3.61 17.16 8.89
C GLU A 118 3.19 18.56 9.35
N PHE A 119 3.56 18.89 10.59
CA PHE A 119 3.38 20.23 11.15
C PHE A 119 4.73 20.85 11.49
N PRO A 120 4.86 22.18 11.36
CA PRO A 120 6.03 22.91 11.85
C PRO A 120 6.04 22.90 13.38
N GLY A 121 6.47 21.79 13.97
CA GLY A 121 6.56 21.58 15.40
C GLY A 121 8.00 21.45 15.86
N ASN A 122 8.29 21.91 17.07
CA ASN A 122 9.49 21.50 17.76
C ASN A 122 9.27 20.06 18.25
N SER A 123 10.22 19.15 17.99
CA SER A 123 10.22 17.86 18.67
C SER A 123 10.49 18.12 20.16
N TYR A 124 9.43 18.18 20.98
CA TYR A 124 9.59 18.36 22.42
C TYR A 124 10.16 17.08 23.05
N PRO A 125 11.18 17.19 23.93
CA PRO A 125 11.87 16.03 24.48
C PRO A 125 10.95 15.22 25.40
N GLY A 126 10.68 13.97 25.03
CA GLY A 126 9.90 13.02 25.83
C GLY A 126 9.62 11.70 25.11
N TYR A 127 9.38 11.76 23.81
CA TYR A 127 9.07 10.58 22.98
C TYR A 127 9.76 10.70 21.62
N THR A 128 10.66 9.76 21.30
CA THR A 128 11.49 9.75 20.07
C THR A 128 10.70 9.65 18.76
N TYR A 129 9.37 9.58 18.85
CA TYR A 129 8.42 9.20 17.81
C TYR A 129 7.17 10.08 17.83
N GLU A 130 7.16 11.17 18.60
CA GLU A 130 6.01 12.06 18.68
C GLU A 130 6.45 13.51 18.42
N SER A 131 5.65 14.23 17.65
CA SER A 131 5.83 15.66 17.42
C SER A 131 4.59 16.42 17.86
N HIS A 132 4.80 17.58 18.47
CA HIS A 132 3.73 18.45 18.93
C HIS A 132 3.92 19.84 18.32
N GLY A 133 2.82 20.51 18.00
CA GLY A 133 2.83 21.85 17.43
C GLY A 133 1.52 22.59 17.69
N PHE A 134 1.52 23.91 17.55
CA PHE A 134 0.33 24.74 17.70
C PHE A 134 -0.15 25.24 16.35
N VAL A 135 -1.47 25.17 16.13
CA VAL A 135 -2.11 25.71 14.94
C VAL A 135 -3.26 26.62 15.28
N GLU A 136 -3.43 27.66 14.48
CA GLU A 136 -4.53 28.61 14.59
C GLU A 136 -5.57 28.30 13.51
N TYR A 137 -6.84 28.19 13.93
CA TYR A 137 -7.97 28.03 13.02
C TYR A 137 -9.18 28.79 13.56
N GLU A 138 -9.77 29.66 12.72
CA GLU A 138 -10.95 30.47 13.07
C GLU A 138 -10.79 31.31 14.35
N GLY A 139 -9.56 31.69 14.71
CA GLY A 139 -9.24 32.49 15.90
C GLY A 139 -9.12 31.68 17.19
N GLU A 140 -9.17 30.35 17.11
CA GLU A 140 -8.89 29.42 18.20
C GLU A 140 -7.54 28.74 17.99
N ILE A 141 -6.88 28.39 19.09
CA ILE A 141 -5.58 27.69 19.06
C ILE A 141 -5.79 26.22 19.37
N TYR A 142 -5.14 25.37 18.59
CA TYR A 142 -5.17 23.92 18.73
C TYR A 142 -3.75 23.40 18.93
N LEU A 143 -3.60 22.49 19.89
CA LEU A 143 -2.43 21.64 20.02
C LEU A 143 -2.60 20.44 19.10
N VAL A 144 -1.60 20.21 18.26
CA VAL A 144 -1.53 19.09 17.33
C VAL A 144 -0.50 18.09 17.85
N ARG A 145 -0.84 16.81 17.76
CA ARG A 145 0.08 15.70 18.03
C ARG A 145 0.12 14.79 16.82
N THR A 146 1.33 14.54 16.33
CA THR A 146 1.61 13.45 15.41
C THR A 146 2.45 12.40 16.12
N SER A 147 2.10 11.12 15.96
CA SER A 147 2.89 10.01 16.51
C SER A 147 3.27 9.08 15.39
N GLY A 148 4.56 8.86 15.14
CA GLY A 148 5.04 7.94 14.11
C GLY A 148 6.10 7.01 14.67
N GLY A 149 5.88 5.69 14.61
CA GLY A 149 6.85 4.69 15.02
C GLY A 149 7.50 3.99 13.83
N THR A 150 8.81 3.73 13.90
CA THR A 150 9.45 2.77 12.98
C THR A 150 9.20 1.36 13.50
N ASP A 151 7.99 0.83 13.28
CA ASP A 151 7.76 -0.60 13.48
C ASP A 151 8.54 -1.39 12.43
N TRP A 152 9.02 -2.58 12.81
CA TRP A 152 9.65 -3.51 11.89
C TRP A 152 8.60 -4.02 10.89
N ASN A 153 8.36 -3.25 9.84
CA ASN A 153 7.40 -3.59 8.82
C ASN A 153 8.00 -4.64 7.87
N VAL A 154 7.66 -5.91 8.08
CA VAL A 154 8.03 -7.03 7.20
C VAL A 154 7.12 -7.17 5.98
N GLN A 155 6.03 -6.39 5.92
CA GLN A 155 5.04 -6.47 4.84
C GLN A 155 5.66 -6.27 3.45
N PRO A 156 6.55 -5.29 3.20
CA PRO A 156 7.17 -5.13 1.87
C PRO A 156 8.00 -6.35 1.46
N ALA A 157 8.67 -7.00 2.41
CA ALA A 157 9.45 -8.21 2.14
C ALA A 157 8.55 -9.40 1.81
N ILE A 158 7.44 -9.57 2.53
CA ILE A 158 6.43 -10.60 2.25
C ILE A 158 5.81 -10.38 0.87
N GLU A 159 5.45 -9.13 0.55
CA GLU A 159 4.91 -8.75 -0.76
C GLU A 159 5.87 -9.06 -1.89
N PHE A 160 7.15 -8.74 -1.70
CA PHE A 160 8.19 -9.11 -2.64
C PHE A 160 8.26 -10.63 -2.85
N ILE A 161 8.29 -11.42 -1.77
CA ILE A 161 8.36 -12.89 -1.86
C ILE A 161 7.14 -13.47 -2.60
N ILE A 162 5.93 -13.02 -2.27
CA ILE A 162 4.69 -13.46 -2.93
C ILE A 162 4.75 -13.12 -4.42
N ARG A 163 5.16 -11.90 -4.76
CA ARG A 163 5.30 -11.44 -6.14
C ARG A 163 6.27 -12.32 -6.93
N GLN A 164 7.44 -12.62 -6.36
CA GLN A 164 8.39 -13.54 -6.99
C GLN A 164 7.79 -14.94 -7.13
N GLY A 165 7.14 -15.45 -6.09
CA GLY A 165 6.51 -16.78 -6.07
C GLY A 165 5.39 -16.95 -7.11
N VAL A 166 4.71 -15.88 -7.51
CA VAL A 166 3.67 -15.93 -8.55
C VAL A 166 4.27 -15.77 -9.94
N PHE A 167 5.06 -14.72 -10.18
CA PHE A 167 5.51 -14.38 -11.53
C PHE A 167 6.68 -15.22 -12.02
N LEU A 168 7.65 -15.55 -11.18
CA LEU A 168 8.86 -16.26 -11.61
C LEU A 168 8.54 -17.69 -12.11
N PRO A 169 7.76 -18.52 -11.39
CA PRO A 169 7.38 -19.85 -11.88
C PRO A 169 6.56 -19.78 -13.16
N TYR A 170 5.63 -18.83 -13.26
CA TYR A 170 4.76 -18.71 -14.43
C TYR A 170 5.52 -18.21 -15.67
N ALA A 171 6.41 -17.23 -15.51
CA ALA A 171 7.30 -16.77 -16.57
C ALA A 171 8.23 -17.88 -17.05
N GLY A 172 8.81 -18.66 -16.11
CA GLY A 172 9.63 -19.84 -16.43
C GLY A 172 8.84 -20.90 -17.20
N PHE A 173 7.61 -21.20 -16.77
CA PHE A 173 6.71 -22.12 -17.46
C PHE A 173 6.38 -21.65 -18.89
N LEU A 174 6.04 -20.38 -19.09
CA LEU A 174 5.79 -19.81 -20.42
C LEU A 174 7.03 -19.83 -21.31
N ALA A 175 8.21 -19.52 -20.75
CA ALA A 175 9.47 -19.55 -21.49
C ALA A 175 9.80 -20.97 -21.95
N ALA A 176 9.73 -21.95 -21.05
CA ALA A 176 9.98 -23.35 -21.34
C ALA A 176 9.03 -23.88 -22.42
N THR A 177 7.71 -23.69 -22.24
CA THR A 177 6.72 -24.14 -23.22
C THR A 177 6.88 -23.46 -24.58
N SER A 178 7.32 -22.20 -24.64
CA SER A 178 7.58 -21.51 -25.91
C SER A 178 8.82 -22.00 -26.66
N GLY A 179 9.84 -22.50 -25.95
CA GLY A 179 11.11 -22.91 -26.55
C GLY A 179 11.10 -24.35 -27.04
N THR A 180 10.41 -25.25 -26.35
CA THR A 180 10.46 -26.69 -26.62
C THR A 180 9.20 -27.24 -27.29
N PHE A 181 8.03 -26.61 -27.11
CA PHE A 181 6.76 -27.20 -27.52
C PHE A 181 5.77 -26.13 -28.00
N ALA A 182 5.85 -25.73 -29.27
CA ALA A 182 4.82 -24.92 -29.92
C ALA A 182 3.51 -25.75 -30.06
N LYS A 183 2.81 -25.96 -28.94
CA LYS A 183 1.67 -26.88 -28.83
C LYS A 183 0.34 -26.13 -28.96
N ARG A 184 -0.66 -26.87 -29.40
CA ARG A 184 -2.08 -26.48 -29.41
C ARG A 184 -2.48 -26.13 -27.97
N GLY A 185 -3.01 -24.93 -27.73
CA GLY A 185 -3.36 -24.43 -26.38
C GLY A 185 -2.45 -23.31 -25.86
N GLN A 186 -1.32 -23.01 -26.53
CA GLN A 186 -0.41 -21.94 -26.09
C GLN A 186 -1.03 -20.55 -26.01
N SER A 187 -2.06 -20.27 -26.82
CA SER A 187 -2.84 -19.02 -26.72
C SER A 187 -3.55 -18.89 -25.36
N GLN A 188 -3.94 -19.99 -24.72
CA GLN A 188 -4.61 -19.97 -23.40
C GLN A 188 -3.62 -19.61 -22.30
N TYR A 189 -2.41 -20.17 -22.31
CA TYR A 189 -1.35 -19.82 -21.36
C TYR A 189 -0.89 -18.38 -21.55
N VAL A 190 -0.71 -17.92 -22.80
CA VAL A 190 -0.42 -16.50 -23.08
C VAL A 190 -1.55 -15.60 -22.58
N GLY A 191 -2.80 -15.97 -22.82
CA GLY A 191 -3.97 -15.23 -22.34
C GLY A 191 -4.05 -15.15 -20.82
N TYR A 192 -3.78 -16.25 -20.11
CA TYR A 192 -3.70 -16.26 -18.66
C TYR A 192 -2.57 -15.38 -18.15
N GLY A 193 -1.38 -15.41 -18.76
CA GLY A 193 -0.28 -14.54 -18.37
C GLY A 193 -0.59 -13.05 -18.55
N LEU A 194 -1.32 -12.67 -19.60
CA LEU A 194 -1.83 -11.31 -19.77
C LEU A 194 -2.86 -10.93 -18.70
N LEU A 195 -3.78 -11.84 -18.39
CA LEU A 195 -4.77 -11.64 -17.32
C LEU A 195 -4.08 -11.48 -15.97
N LEU A 196 -3.07 -12.31 -15.69
CA LEU A 196 -2.27 -12.25 -14.47
C LEU A 196 -1.55 -10.91 -14.34
N ALA A 197 -0.94 -10.43 -15.44
CA ALA A 197 -0.30 -9.12 -15.48
C ALA A 197 -1.28 -7.97 -15.23
N LEU A 198 -2.47 -8.02 -15.85
CA LEU A 198 -3.51 -7.01 -15.65
C LEU A 198 -4.04 -7.03 -14.21
N MET A 199 -4.30 -8.22 -13.66
CA MET A 199 -4.73 -8.36 -12.27
C MET A 199 -3.68 -7.83 -11.31
N ALA A 200 -2.38 -8.01 -11.59
CA ALA A 200 -1.32 -7.49 -10.77
C ALA A 200 -1.29 -5.96 -10.67
N LEU A 201 -1.59 -5.29 -11.78
CA LEU A 201 -1.65 -3.82 -11.87
C LEU A 201 -2.94 -3.24 -11.29
N VAL A 202 -4.05 -3.96 -11.45
CA VAL A 202 -5.37 -3.52 -10.95
C VAL A 202 -5.52 -3.84 -9.45
N TYR A 203 -4.75 -4.80 -8.93
CA TYR A 203 -4.85 -5.28 -7.55
C TYR A 203 -4.86 -4.17 -6.47
N PRO A 204 -3.95 -3.17 -6.48
CA PRO A 204 -3.94 -2.12 -5.45
C PRO A 204 -5.27 -1.37 -5.35
N TYR A 205 -5.89 -1.06 -6.49
CA TYR A 205 -7.19 -0.37 -6.57
C TYR A 205 -8.37 -1.26 -6.14
N LEU A 206 -8.26 -2.58 -6.33
CA LEU A 206 -9.24 -3.52 -5.79
C LEU A 206 -9.16 -3.56 -4.27
N VAL A 207 -7.96 -3.52 -3.71
CA VAL A 207 -7.77 -3.48 -2.25
C VAL A 207 -8.36 -2.21 -1.66
N MET A 208 -8.14 -1.04 -2.29
CA MET A 208 -8.75 0.23 -1.88
C MET A 208 -10.28 0.14 -1.83
N SER A 209 -10.91 -0.44 -2.85
CA SER A 209 -12.38 -0.40 -3.01
C SER A 209 -13.14 -1.51 -2.29
N THR A 210 -12.54 -2.66 -2.00
CA THR A 210 -13.29 -3.86 -1.58
C THR A 210 -12.84 -4.50 -0.27
N SER A 211 -11.80 -3.97 0.38
CA SER A 211 -11.20 -4.54 1.60
C SER A 211 -10.89 -6.05 1.48
N LEU A 212 -10.67 -6.56 0.27
CA LEU A 212 -10.45 -7.98 -0.02
C LEU A 212 -9.04 -8.44 0.44
N SER A 213 -8.87 -8.61 1.75
CA SER A 213 -7.68 -9.21 2.36
C SER A 213 -7.67 -10.73 2.09
N GLY A 214 -6.98 -11.18 1.04
CA GLY A 214 -6.80 -12.61 0.77
C GLY A 214 -6.67 -13.00 -0.70
N TYR A 215 -6.96 -12.09 -1.63
CA TYR A 215 -6.93 -12.39 -3.07
C TYR A 215 -5.55 -12.82 -3.58
N ARG A 216 -4.45 -12.38 -2.94
CA ARG A 216 -3.08 -12.80 -3.28
C ARG A 216 -2.90 -14.31 -3.21
N GLY A 217 -3.43 -14.96 -2.16
CA GLY A 217 -3.35 -16.41 -1.99
C GLY A 217 -4.14 -17.17 -3.05
N ILE A 218 -5.33 -16.65 -3.40
CA ILE A 218 -6.16 -17.21 -4.47
C ILE A 218 -5.44 -17.12 -5.82
N LEU A 219 -4.86 -15.95 -6.14
CA LEU A 219 -4.12 -15.74 -7.37
C LEU A 219 -2.90 -16.66 -7.49
N ALA A 220 -2.17 -16.84 -6.39
CA ALA A 220 -1.06 -17.79 -6.34
C ALA A 220 -1.56 -19.22 -6.59
N GLY A 221 -2.58 -19.68 -5.85
CA GLY A 221 -3.15 -21.02 -6.00
C GLY A 221 -3.62 -21.31 -7.43
N LEU A 222 -4.33 -20.36 -8.05
CA LEU A 222 -4.76 -20.47 -9.46
C LEU A 222 -3.57 -20.55 -10.42
N THR A 223 -2.52 -19.77 -10.18
CA THR A 223 -1.31 -19.77 -11.03
C THR A 223 -0.60 -21.12 -10.97
N TYR A 224 -0.42 -21.69 -9.79
CA TYR A 224 0.17 -23.01 -9.64
C TYR A 224 -0.71 -24.13 -10.22
N LEU A 225 -2.04 -24.01 -10.13
CA LEU A 225 -2.96 -24.95 -10.76
C LEU A 225 -2.82 -24.94 -12.29
N VAL A 226 -2.75 -23.75 -12.91
CA VAL A 226 -2.53 -23.62 -14.36
C VAL A 226 -1.19 -24.23 -14.78
N ILE A 227 -0.12 -24.00 -14.01
CA ILE A 227 1.19 -24.60 -14.25
C ILE A 227 1.10 -26.14 -14.15
N ALA A 228 0.46 -26.67 -13.10
CA ALA A 228 0.34 -28.11 -12.90
C ALA A 228 -0.43 -28.79 -14.04
N VAL A 229 -1.56 -28.22 -14.46
CA VAL A 229 -2.33 -28.70 -15.61
C VAL A 229 -1.48 -28.66 -16.88
N GLY A 230 -0.78 -27.56 -17.13
CA GLY A 230 0.07 -27.44 -18.31
C GLY A 230 1.23 -28.43 -18.34
N VAL A 231 1.90 -28.65 -17.21
CA VAL A 231 2.97 -29.65 -17.09
C VAL A 231 2.43 -31.06 -17.29
N TRP A 232 1.28 -31.39 -16.69
CA TRP A 232 0.63 -32.69 -16.86
C TRP A 232 0.28 -32.98 -18.33
N GLU A 233 -0.27 -31.99 -19.04
CA GLU A 233 -0.55 -32.10 -20.48
C GLU A 233 0.71 -32.31 -21.34
N VAL A 234 1.85 -31.75 -20.92
CA VAL A 234 3.13 -31.97 -21.62
C VAL A 234 3.60 -33.41 -21.44
N ILE A 235 3.65 -33.89 -20.19
CA ILE A 235 4.13 -35.24 -19.84
C ILE A 235 3.26 -36.31 -20.47
N TYR A 236 1.93 -36.23 -20.31
CA TYR A 236 1.01 -37.26 -20.81
C TYR A 236 1.06 -37.42 -22.34
N ARG A 237 1.45 -36.38 -23.08
CA ARG A 237 1.62 -36.47 -24.53
C ARG A 237 2.89 -37.20 -24.94
N GLU A 238 3.99 -37.00 -24.23
CA GLU A 238 5.24 -37.71 -24.54
C GLU A 238 5.03 -39.23 -24.43
N GLU A 239 4.25 -39.69 -23.45
CA GLU A 239 3.91 -41.11 -23.29
C GLU A 239 3.03 -41.66 -24.43
N GLN A 240 2.23 -40.83 -25.10
CA GLN A 240 1.39 -41.25 -26.24
C GLN A 240 2.15 -41.29 -27.55
N ASP A 241 3.15 -40.42 -27.74
CA ASP A 241 3.96 -40.39 -28.97
C ASP A 241 4.99 -41.55 -29.01
N GLU A 242 5.27 -42.20 -27.87
CA GLU A 242 6.15 -43.38 -27.77
C GLU A 242 5.44 -44.73 -28.01
N GLN A 243 4.11 -44.76 -28.12
CA GLN A 243 3.30 -45.97 -28.37
C GLN A 243 2.90 -46.13 -29.84
#